data_AF-A0A961L070-F1
#
_entry.id   AF-A0A961L070-F1
#
_cell.length_a   1.000
_cell.length_b   1.000
_cell.length_c   1.000
_cell.angle_alpha   90.00
_cell.angle_beta   90.00
_cell.angle_gamma   90.00
#
_symmetry.space_group_name_H-M   'P 1'
#
loop_
_entity.id
_entity.type
_entity.pdbx_description
1 polymer ?
#
loop_
_entity_poly.entity_id
_entity_poly.type
_entity_poly.pdbx_seq_one_letter_code
_entity_poly.pdbx_strand_id
1 'polypeptide(L)'
;MMNVQHIELYTPAETAELTGIGVVLQRDHRRRFPEWMPPGAGHARFNLLQCLQMSFVAEAAEFEIGPGKAYAAGEWVAHSALQFALKEPGCIAGDLASDVTMPGASDDDIRDFTARRIFSEAFGRPNIVAPEFVFLWGDGTDWFGPSLEACLGALPEGDPRRGKPFLSLHLPSFARRMVAKLPRPAVRILQCEGA
;
A
#
# COMPACT_ATOMS: atom_id res chain seq x y z
N MET A 1 13.70 26.61 -5.88
CA MET A 1 14.14 25.49 -5.02
C MET A 1 13.59 24.22 -5.64
N MET A 2 14.42 23.19 -5.84
CA MET A 2 13.93 21.91 -6.39
C MET A 2 13.73 20.95 -5.23
N ASN A 3 12.51 20.49 -5.02
CA ASN A 3 12.20 19.47 -4.02
C ASN A 3 12.54 18.11 -4.60
N VAL A 4 13.40 17.34 -3.91
CA VAL A 4 13.73 15.96 -4.29
C VAL A 4 13.02 15.02 -3.33
N GLN A 5 12.23 14.09 -3.88
CA GLN A 5 11.57 13.05 -3.11
C GLN A 5 12.52 11.86 -2.95
N HIS A 6 12.78 11.47 -1.71
CA HIS A 6 13.56 10.28 -1.38
C HIS A 6 12.63 9.18 -0.85
N ILE A 7 12.55 8.06 -1.58
CA ILE A 7 11.78 6.87 -1.17
C ILE A 7 12.65 6.01 -0.28
N GLU A 8 12.19 5.80 0.95
CA GLU A 8 12.91 5.01 1.93
C GLU A 8 12.80 3.51 1.64
N LEU A 9 13.90 2.83 1.91
CA LEU A 9 14.02 1.40 1.76
C LEU A 9 14.25 0.76 3.12
N TYR A 10 13.48 -0.29 3.41
CA TYR A 10 13.53 -1.07 4.62
C TYR A 10 14.37 -2.32 4.42
N THR A 11 15.11 -2.71 5.45
CA THR A 11 15.84 -3.97 5.50
C THR A 11 14.89 -5.15 5.67
N PRO A 12 15.32 -6.40 5.40
CA PRO A 12 14.46 -7.58 5.62
C PRO A 12 13.98 -7.74 7.05
N ALA A 13 14.79 -7.34 8.03
CA ALA A 13 14.42 -7.37 9.44
C ALA A 13 13.31 -6.36 9.76
N GLU A 14 13.47 -5.11 9.32
CA GLU A 14 12.44 -4.07 9.45
C GLU A 14 11.15 -4.49 8.74
N THR A 15 11.24 -5.03 7.52
CA THR A 15 10.09 -5.55 6.78
C THR A 15 9.39 -6.69 7.52
N ALA A 16 10.13 -7.56 8.22
CA ALA A 16 9.53 -8.64 9.00
C ALA A 16 8.72 -8.08 10.18
N GLU A 17 9.23 -7.06 10.86
CA GLU A 17 8.52 -6.38 11.94
C GLU A 17 7.27 -5.65 11.44
N LEU A 18 7.36 -4.99 10.28
CA LEU A 18 6.23 -4.28 9.67
C LEU A 18 5.10 -5.23 9.27
N THR A 19 5.44 -6.30 8.56
CA THR A 19 4.48 -7.13 7.81
C THR A 19 4.10 -8.42 8.52
N GLY A 20 4.85 -8.84 9.54
CA GLY A 20 4.72 -10.17 10.15
C GLY A 20 5.31 -11.32 9.30
N ILE A 21 5.77 -11.05 8.07
CA ILE A 21 6.40 -12.06 7.21
C ILE A 21 7.89 -12.17 7.56
N GLY A 22 8.29 -13.29 8.15
CA GLY A 22 9.69 -13.58 8.48
C GLY A 22 10.61 -13.59 7.26
N VAL A 23 11.90 -13.27 7.46
CA VAL A 23 12.92 -13.12 6.40
C VAL A 23 13.04 -14.35 5.49
N VAL A 24 12.88 -15.56 6.03
CA VAL A 24 12.90 -16.79 5.25
C VAL A 24 11.75 -16.84 4.24
N LEU A 25 10.55 -16.45 4.68
CA LEU A 25 9.35 -16.44 3.84
C LEU A 25 9.41 -15.29 2.83
N GLN A 26 9.96 -14.12 3.19
CA GLN A 26 10.26 -13.04 2.23
C GLN A 26 11.16 -13.55 1.09
N ARG A 27 12.23 -14.29 1.44
CA ARG A 27 13.15 -14.87 0.45
C ARG A 27 12.45 -15.92 -0.43
N ASP A 28 11.61 -16.77 0.15
CA ASP A 28 10.85 -17.77 -0.59
C ASP A 28 9.84 -17.13 -1.55
N HIS A 29 9.06 -16.15 -1.07
CA HIS A 29 8.13 -15.39 -1.90
C HIS A 29 8.86 -14.70 -3.06
N ARG A 30 10.01 -14.06 -2.85
CA ARG A 30 10.80 -13.45 -3.94
C ARG A 30 11.23 -14.45 -5.02
N ARG A 31 11.44 -15.72 -4.64
CA ARG A 31 11.81 -16.78 -5.60
C ARG A 31 10.61 -17.29 -6.37
N ARG A 32 9.45 -17.42 -5.71
CA ARG A 32 8.23 -17.96 -6.30
C ARG A 32 7.44 -16.94 -7.11
N PHE A 33 7.61 -15.67 -6.77
CA PHE A 33 6.79 -14.55 -7.22
C PHE A 33 7.64 -13.35 -7.70
N PRO A 34 8.60 -13.57 -8.62
CA PRO A 34 9.53 -12.52 -9.07
C PRO A 34 8.84 -11.35 -9.78
N GLU A 35 7.66 -11.55 -10.35
CA GLU A 35 6.83 -10.52 -10.98
C GLU A 35 6.34 -9.46 -9.99
N TRP A 36 6.12 -9.85 -8.72
CA TRP A 36 5.62 -8.96 -7.67
C TRP A 36 6.75 -8.48 -6.76
N MET A 37 7.79 -9.30 -6.56
CA MET A 37 8.94 -8.93 -5.75
C MET A 37 10.25 -9.27 -6.48
N PRO A 38 10.68 -8.40 -7.41
CA PRO A 38 11.80 -8.70 -8.28
C PRO A 38 13.10 -9.00 -7.51
N PRO A 39 13.93 -9.92 -8.04
CA PRO A 39 15.26 -10.17 -7.51
C PRO A 39 16.17 -8.95 -7.75
N GLY A 40 16.21 -7.99 -6.83
CA GLY A 40 17.21 -6.92 -6.81
C GLY A 40 18.64 -7.44 -6.60
N ALA A 41 19.61 -6.71 -7.17
CA ALA A 41 21.03 -6.95 -6.96
C ALA A 41 21.46 -6.52 -5.55
N GLY A 42 22.32 -7.31 -4.90
CA GLY A 42 22.82 -7.03 -3.54
C GLY A 42 21.84 -7.41 -2.43
N HIS A 43 21.92 -6.70 -1.30
CA HIS A 43 21.07 -6.99 -0.15
C HIS A 43 19.62 -6.58 -0.43
N ALA A 44 18.69 -7.48 -0.09
CA ALA A 44 17.26 -7.23 -0.22
C ALA A 44 16.85 -5.94 0.52
N ARG A 45 16.04 -5.14 -0.15
CA ARG A 45 15.49 -3.88 0.34
C ARG A 45 14.07 -3.72 -0.18
N PHE A 46 13.19 -3.16 0.64
CA PHE A 46 11.77 -3.07 0.34
C PHE A 46 11.27 -1.65 0.58
N ASN A 47 10.51 -1.08 -0.35
CA ASN A 47 9.81 0.19 -0.10
C ASN A 47 8.45 -0.06 0.59
N LEU A 48 7.76 1.03 0.95
CA LEU A 48 6.45 0.93 1.61
C LEU A 48 5.41 0.17 0.77
N LEU A 49 5.39 0.34 -0.56
CA LEU A 49 4.45 -0.36 -1.44
C LEU A 49 4.61 -1.89 -1.33
N GLN A 50 5.86 -2.37 -1.36
CA GLN A 50 6.17 -3.79 -1.20
C GLN A 50 5.82 -4.29 0.21
N CYS A 51 6.06 -3.49 1.24
CA CYS A 51 5.65 -3.81 2.61
C CYS A 51 4.12 -3.94 2.73
N LEU A 52 3.35 -3.03 2.12
CA LEU A 52 1.88 -3.11 2.09
C LEU A 52 1.40 -4.39 1.40
N GLN A 53 1.97 -4.73 0.25
CA GLN A 53 1.62 -5.97 -0.46
C GLN A 53 1.93 -7.22 0.37
N MET A 54 3.12 -7.27 0.99
CA MET A 54 3.49 -8.39 1.87
C MET A 54 2.58 -8.50 3.08
N SER A 55 2.25 -7.39 3.75
CA SER A 55 1.33 -7.43 4.89
C SER A 55 -0.07 -7.89 4.49
N PHE A 56 -0.55 -7.52 3.30
CA PHE A 56 -1.82 -8.03 2.79
C PHE A 56 -1.80 -9.54 2.57
N VAL A 57 -0.72 -10.07 1.97
CA VAL A 57 -0.56 -11.52 1.78
C VAL A 57 -0.51 -12.27 3.13
N ALA A 58 0.10 -11.67 4.15
CA ALA A 58 0.08 -12.21 5.51
C ALA A 58 -1.35 -12.27 6.08
N GLU A 59 -2.12 -11.18 5.97
CA GLU A 59 -3.53 -11.17 6.43
C GLU A 59 -4.40 -12.16 5.65
N ALA A 60 -4.20 -12.28 4.33
CA ALA A 60 -4.93 -13.25 3.52
C ALA A 60 -4.64 -14.71 3.91
N ALA A 61 -3.41 -15.02 4.35
CA ALA A 61 -3.04 -16.34 4.80
C ALA A 61 -3.77 -16.77 6.09
N GLU A 62 -4.16 -15.82 6.96
CA GLU A 62 -4.98 -16.10 8.15
C GLU A 62 -6.37 -16.62 7.80
N PHE A 63 -6.84 -16.36 6.57
CA PHE A 63 -8.11 -16.83 6.03
C PHE A 63 -7.92 -18.02 5.06
N GLU A 64 -6.79 -18.73 5.17
CA GLU A 64 -6.43 -19.88 4.33
C GLU A 64 -6.34 -19.55 2.82
N ILE A 65 -6.16 -18.26 2.48
CA ILE A 65 -5.99 -17.82 1.10
C ILE A 65 -4.50 -17.91 0.76
N GLY A 66 -4.15 -18.88 -0.08
CA GLY A 66 -2.76 -19.14 -0.46
C GLY A 66 -2.10 -17.92 -1.13
N PRO A 67 -0.77 -17.75 -0.98
CA PRO A 67 -0.06 -16.53 -1.37
C PRO A 67 -0.20 -16.23 -2.87
N GLY A 68 -0.19 -17.24 -3.75
CA GLY A 68 -0.36 -17.01 -5.19
C GLY A 68 -1.71 -16.37 -5.55
N LYS A 69 -2.77 -16.70 -4.81
CA LYS A 69 -4.10 -16.07 -4.98
C LYS A 69 -4.11 -14.65 -4.42
N ALA A 70 -3.56 -14.48 -3.22
CA ALA A 70 -3.49 -13.18 -2.56
C ALA A 70 -2.62 -12.17 -3.34
N TYR A 71 -1.52 -12.61 -3.96
CA TYR A 71 -0.63 -11.73 -4.70
C TYR A 71 -1.29 -11.10 -5.93
N ALA A 72 -2.22 -11.79 -6.59
CA ALA A 72 -2.96 -11.26 -7.74
C ALA A 72 -3.76 -10.00 -7.38
N ALA A 73 -4.47 -10.02 -6.25
CA ALA A 73 -5.15 -8.83 -5.70
C ALA A 73 -4.19 -7.86 -5.01
N GLY A 74 -3.05 -8.37 -4.52
CA GLY A 74 -2.13 -7.64 -3.66
C GLY A 74 -1.51 -6.40 -4.28
N GLU A 75 -1.30 -6.36 -5.60
CA GLU A 75 -0.81 -5.15 -6.28
C GLU A 75 -1.80 -3.99 -6.12
N TRP A 76 -3.08 -4.22 -6.44
CA TRP A 76 -4.13 -3.21 -6.32
C TRP A 76 -4.42 -2.82 -4.88
N VAL A 77 -4.40 -3.78 -3.95
CA VAL A 77 -4.50 -3.50 -2.52
C VAL A 77 -3.37 -2.60 -2.06
N ALA A 78 -2.12 -2.92 -2.42
CA ALA A 78 -0.96 -2.14 -1.99
C ALA A 78 -0.99 -0.72 -2.56
N HIS A 79 -1.33 -0.54 -3.84
CA HIS A 79 -1.47 0.79 -4.43
C HIS A 79 -2.57 1.60 -3.78
N SER A 80 -3.72 0.99 -3.51
CA SER A 80 -4.87 1.67 -2.88
C SER A 80 -4.55 2.06 -1.43
N ALA A 81 -3.98 1.13 -0.67
CA ALA A 81 -3.53 1.38 0.69
C ALA A 81 -2.43 2.44 0.76
N LEU A 82 -1.53 2.49 -0.22
CA LEU A 82 -0.46 3.49 -0.27
C LEU A 82 -1.02 4.92 -0.38
N GLN A 83 -2.11 5.14 -1.13
CA GLN A 83 -2.74 6.46 -1.20
C GLN A 83 -3.25 6.94 0.16
N PHE A 84 -3.82 6.04 0.96
CA PHE A 84 -4.23 6.37 2.33
C PHE A 84 -3.01 6.54 3.23
N ALA A 85 -2.01 5.65 3.12
CA ALA A 85 -0.82 5.67 3.95
C ALA A 85 -0.05 6.99 3.81
N LEU A 86 0.10 7.52 2.60
CA LEU A 86 0.81 8.78 2.36
C LEU A 86 0.13 10.00 3.02
N LYS A 87 -1.17 9.91 3.34
CA LYS A 87 -1.91 10.96 4.05
C LYS A 87 -1.84 10.82 5.57
N GLU A 88 -1.38 9.68 6.08
CA GLU A 88 -1.27 9.44 7.51
C GLU A 88 -0.05 10.18 8.09
N PRO A 89 -0.17 10.82 9.26
CA PRO A 89 0.95 11.47 9.93
C PRO A 89 2.13 10.53 10.15
N GLY A 90 3.34 11.03 9.90
CA GLY A 90 4.59 10.26 10.06
C GLY A 90 4.97 9.40 8.84
N CYS A 91 4.09 9.25 7.84
CA CYS A 91 4.44 8.55 6.60
C CYS A 91 5.40 9.37 5.73
N ILE A 92 5.18 10.69 5.65
CA ILE A 92 6.02 11.64 4.91
C ILE A 92 6.68 12.58 5.92
N ALA A 93 7.99 12.80 5.77
CA ALA A 93 8.69 13.88 6.44
C ALA A 93 8.93 15.05 5.47
N GLY A 94 8.41 16.22 5.84
CA GLY A 94 8.37 17.41 5.00
C GLY A 94 7.07 17.52 4.20
N ASP A 95 6.94 18.60 3.43
CA ASP A 95 5.81 18.87 2.56
C ASP A 95 6.25 19.57 1.27
N LEU A 96 5.33 19.66 0.29
CA LEU A 96 5.51 20.40 -0.95
C LEU A 96 4.73 21.73 -0.91
N ALA A 97 4.64 22.39 0.25
CA ALA A 97 3.85 23.62 0.42
C ALA A 97 4.25 24.72 -0.56
N SER A 98 5.54 24.83 -0.92
CA SER A 98 6.04 25.79 -1.90
C SER A 98 5.38 25.68 -3.27
N ASP A 99 4.83 24.51 -3.58
CA ASP A 99 4.26 24.19 -4.89
C ASP A 99 2.73 24.31 -4.87
N VAL A 100 2.13 24.63 -3.71
CA VAL A 100 0.70 24.84 -3.54
C VAL A 100 0.36 26.29 -3.90
N THR A 101 -0.43 26.47 -4.95
CA THR A 101 -0.82 27.80 -5.45
C THR A 101 -2.13 28.33 -4.88
N MET A 102 -2.82 27.54 -4.05
CA MET A 102 -4.12 27.89 -3.47
C MET A 102 -3.95 28.88 -2.29
N PRO A 103 -4.54 30.08 -2.34
CA PRO A 103 -4.51 31.01 -1.22
C PRO A 103 -5.25 30.44 0.01
N GLY A 104 -4.62 30.47 1.18
CA GLY A 104 -5.23 29.99 2.43
C GLY A 104 -5.38 28.47 2.53
N ALA A 105 -4.57 27.70 1.80
CA ALA A 105 -4.53 26.25 1.91
C ALA A 105 -4.29 25.81 3.36
N SER A 106 -5.12 24.89 3.84
CA SER A 106 -4.94 24.28 5.16
C SER A 106 -3.79 23.26 5.13
N ASP A 107 -3.31 22.86 6.31
CA ASP A 107 -2.30 21.80 6.44
C ASP A 107 -2.78 20.47 5.82
N ASP A 108 -4.08 20.20 5.87
CA ASP A 108 -4.67 19.00 5.25
C ASP A 108 -4.69 19.10 3.72
N ASP A 109 -4.94 20.29 3.16
CA ASP A 109 -4.85 20.53 1.71
C ASP A 109 -3.41 20.33 1.21
N ILE A 110 -2.42 20.86 1.95
CA ILE A 110 -1.00 20.70 1.64
C ILE A 110 -0.60 19.22 1.72
N ARG A 111 -1.06 18.49 2.75
CA ARG A 111 -0.78 17.07 2.90
C ARG A 111 -1.40 16.23 1.79
N ASP A 112 -2.65 16.50 1.42
CA ASP A 112 -3.34 15.79 0.34
C ASP A 112 -2.66 16.05 -1.00
N PHE A 113 -2.29 17.31 -1.29
CA PHE A 113 -1.51 17.65 -2.48
C PHE A 113 -0.17 16.92 -2.52
N THR A 114 0.58 16.96 -1.40
CA THR A 114 1.90 16.32 -1.27
C THR A 114 1.80 14.80 -1.50
N ALA A 115 0.83 14.14 -0.85
CA ALA A 115 0.60 12.71 -0.98
C ALA A 115 0.23 12.31 -2.41
N ARG A 116 -0.67 13.05 -3.08
CA ARG A 116 -1.05 12.78 -4.47
C ARG A 116 0.13 12.91 -5.42
N ARG A 117 0.95 13.94 -5.24
CA ARG A 117 2.12 14.20 -6.08
C ARG A 117 3.17 13.10 -5.94
N ILE A 118 3.50 12.72 -4.71
CA ILE A 118 4.41 11.58 -4.44
C ILE A 118 3.85 10.29 -5.04
N PHE A 119 2.56 10.01 -4.87
CA PHE A 119 1.94 8.81 -5.43
C PHE A 119 2.06 8.76 -6.96
N SER A 120 1.77 9.88 -7.62
CA SER A 120 1.87 10.03 -9.07
C SER A 120 3.32 9.86 -9.57
N GLU A 121 4.27 10.59 -8.98
CA GLU A 121 5.64 10.69 -9.47
C GLU A 121 6.50 9.47 -9.10
N ALA A 122 6.38 8.96 -7.88
CA ALA A 122 7.24 7.88 -7.39
C ALA A 122 6.66 6.48 -7.60
N PHE A 123 5.34 6.35 -7.72
CA PHE A 123 4.65 5.05 -7.80
C PHE A 123 3.81 4.86 -9.08
N GLY A 124 3.77 5.86 -9.97
CA GLY A 124 3.47 5.66 -11.39
C GLY A 124 2.00 5.44 -11.76
N ARG A 125 1.03 5.86 -10.93
CA ARG A 125 -0.41 5.65 -11.20
C ARG A 125 -1.29 6.87 -10.84
N PRO A 126 -1.17 8.01 -11.55
CA PRO A 126 -1.79 9.31 -11.17
C PRO A 126 -3.31 9.33 -11.02
N ASN A 127 -4.03 8.36 -11.63
CA ASN A 127 -5.50 8.41 -11.76
C ASN A 127 -6.21 7.24 -11.07
N ILE A 128 -5.58 6.57 -10.11
CA ILE A 128 -6.29 5.57 -9.31
C ILE A 128 -7.20 6.28 -8.31
N VAL A 129 -8.49 5.98 -8.35
CA VAL A 129 -9.40 6.24 -7.22
C VAL A 129 -9.29 5.04 -6.28
N ALA A 130 -8.66 5.26 -5.12
CA ALA A 130 -8.47 4.17 -4.15
C ALA A 130 -9.83 3.73 -3.58
N PRO A 131 -10.24 2.47 -3.78
CA PRO A 131 -11.40 1.90 -3.09
C PRO A 131 -11.16 1.90 -1.57
N GLU A 132 -12.24 1.95 -0.79
CA GLU A 132 -12.14 1.91 0.68
C GLU A 132 -12.01 0.47 1.20
N PHE A 133 -12.64 -0.49 0.52
CA PHE A 133 -12.63 -1.90 0.89
C PHE A 133 -12.13 -2.79 -0.24
N VAL A 134 -11.46 -3.87 0.15
CA VAL A 134 -11.25 -5.06 -0.68
C VAL A 134 -11.88 -6.26 0.00
N PHE A 135 -12.52 -7.11 -0.81
CA PHE A 135 -13.06 -8.40 -0.41
C PHE A 135 -12.36 -9.48 -1.21
N LEU A 136 -11.84 -10.51 -0.57
CA LEU A 136 -11.11 -11.60 -1.21
C LEU A 136 -11.67 -12.95 -0.77
N TRP A 137 -12.14 -13.75 -1.72
CA TRP A 137 -12.64 -15.10 -1.45
C TRP A 137 -11.53 -16.15 -1.51
N GLY A 138 -11.79 -17.32 -0.93
CA GLY A 138 -10.83 -18.43 -0.89
C GLY A 138 -10.43 -18.98 -2.26
N ASP A 139 -11.20 -18.74 -3.31
CA ASP A 139 -10.81 -19.08 -4.69
C ASP A 139 -9.82 -18.08 -5.30
N GLY A 140 -9.61 -16.93 -4.67
CA GLY A 140 -8.74 -15.84 -5.14
C GLY A 140 -9.48 -14.75 -5.90
N THR A 141 -10.80 -14.87 -6.09
CA THR A 141 -11.58 -13.77 -6.66
C THR A 141 -11.65 -12.61 -5.68
N ASP A 142 -11.48 -11.41 -6.20
CA ASP A 142 -11.52 -10.18 -5.42
C ASP A 142 -12.64 -9.24 -5.91
N TRP A 143 -13.00 -8.31 -5.03
CA TRP A 143 -13.86 -7.17 -5.36
C TRP A 143 -13.41 -5.96 -4.56
N PHE A 144 -13.43 -4.80 -5.21
CA PHE A 144 -13.04 -3.52 -4.64
C PHE A 144 -14.20 -2.52 -4.69
N GLY A 145 -14.42 -1.80 -3.59
CA GLY A 145 -15.45 -0.76 -3.59
C GLY A 145 -15.70 -0.13 -2.22
N PRO A 146 -16.83 0.57 -2.05
CA PRO A 146 -17.06 1.44 -0.88
C PRO A 146 -17.62 0.71 0.35
N SER A 147 -18.23 -0.46 0.19
CA SER A 147 -18.86 -1.15 1.33
C SER A 147 -19.12 -2.63 1.05
N LEU A 148 -19.40 -3.38 2.12
CA LEU A 148 -19.84 -4.77 2.02
C LEU A 148 -21.19 -4.90 1.31
N GLU A 149 -22.11 -3.97 1.53
CA GLU A 149 -23.42 -4.00 0.87
C GLU A 149 -23.30 -3.82 -0.64
N ALA A 150 -22.45 -2.88 -1.09
CA ALA A 150 -22.15 -2.70 -2.50
C ALA A 150 -21.49 -3.95 -3.11
N CYS A 151 -20.60 -4.61 -2.36
CA CYS A 151 -19.97 -5.85 -2.77
C CYS A 151 -21.00 -6.97 -2.98
N LEU A 152 -21.88 -7.20 -2.01
CA LEU A 152 -22.89 -8.25 -2.08
C LEU A 152 -23.99 -7.94 -3.11
N GLY A 153 -24.30 -6.66 -3.32
CA GLY A 153 -25.22 -6.19 -4.35
C GLY A 153 -24.67 -6.34 -5.77
N ALA A 154 -23.35 -6.28 -5.95
CA ALA A 154 -22.69 -6.48 -7.23
C ALA A 154 -22.59 -7.95 -7.66
N LEU A 155 -22.79 -8.90 -6.74
CA LEU A 155 -22.78 -10.32 -7.07
C LEU A 155 -24.05 -10.70 -7.85
N PRO A 156 -23.94 -11.45 -8.97
CA PRO A 156 -25.10 -12.01 -9.67
C PRO A 156 -26.01 -12.82 -8.75
N GLU A 157 -27.26 -12.97 -9.16
CA GLU A 157 -28.17 -13.92 -8.53
C GLU A 157 -27.62 -15.35 -8.68
N GLY A 158 -27.66 -16.13 -7.60
CA GLY A 158 -27.11 -17.48 -7.58
C GLY A 158 -25.57 -17.58 -7.57
N ASP A 159 -24.84 -16.46 -7.42
CA ASP A 159 -23.37 -16.49 -7.35
C ASP A 159 -22.90 -17.42 -6.20
N PRO A 160 -22.03 -18.42 -6.47
CA PRO A 160 -21.62 -19.43 -5.50
C PRO A 160 -20.81 -18.87 -4.32
N ARG A 161 -20.34 -17.62 -4.42
CA ARG A 161 -19.63 -16.92 -3.35
C ARG A 161 -20.57 -16.37 -2.28
N ARG A 162 -21.86 -16.23 -2.57
CA ARG A 162 -22.87 -15.80 -1.58
C ARG A 162 -22.90 -16.78 -0.41
N GLY A 163 -22.73 -16.27 0.81
CA GLY A 163 -22.70 -17.07 2.04
C GLY A 163 -21.39 -17.83 2.29
N LYS A 164 -20.35 -17.64 1.45
CA LYS A 164 -19.00 -18.16 1.71
C LYS A 164 -18.18 -17.16 2.54
N PRO A 165 -17.23 -17.64 3.36
CA PRO A 165 -16.29 -16.75 4.03
C PRO A 165 -15.40 -16.04 3.01
N PHE A 166 -15.04 -14.80 3.35
CA PHE A 166 -14.10 -13.97 2.59
C PHE A 166 -13.32 -13.09 3.58
N LEU A 167 -12.11 -12.68 3.18
CA LEU A 167 -11.39 -11.61 3.82
C LEU A 167 -12.07 -10.28 3.46
N SER A 168 -12.38 -9.47 4.46
CA SER A 168 -12.81 -8.08 4.29
C SER A 168 -11.76 -7.16 4.89
N LEU A 169 -11.19 -6.28 4.08
CA LEU A 169 -10.14 -5.37 4.53
C LEU A 169 -10.50 -3.93 4.22
N HIS A 170 -10.61 -3.12 5.28
CA HIS A 170 -10.75 -1.67 5.19
C HIS A 170 -9.37 -1.03 4.96
N LEU A 171 -9.14 -0.55 3.74
CA LEU A 171 -7.84 -0.10 3.25
C LEU A 171 -7.28 1.12 4.01
N PRO A 172 -8.08 2.13 4.40
CA PRO A 172 -7.59 3.22 5.25
C PRO A 172 -7.09 2.74 6.62
N SER A 173 -7.85 1.85 7.29
CA SER A 173 -7.42 1.29 8.58
C SER A 173 -6.17 0.44 8.44
N PHE A 174 -6.10 -0.37 7.38
CA PHE A 174 -4.92 -1.17 7.07
C PHE A 174 -3.68 -0.29 6.85
N ALA A 175 -3.81 0.75 6.03
CA ALA A 175 -2.75 1.72 5.78
C ALA A 175 -2.26 2.40 7.06
N ARG A 176 -3.18 2.87 7.93
CA ARG A 176 -2.83 3.46 9.22
C ARG A 176 -2.07 2.50 10.12
N ARG A 177 -2.52 1.24 10.24
CA ARG A 177 -1.80 0.21 11.02
C ARG A 177 -0.38 0.00 10.52
N MET A 178 -0.17 0.07 9.21
CA MET A 178 1.15 -0.06 8.60
C MET A 178 2.02 1.16 8.88
N VAL A 179 1.48 2.37 8.73
CA VAL A 179 2.20 3.63 9.03
C VAL A 179 2.60 3.70 10.50
N ALA A 180 1.74 3.28 11.43
CA ALA A 180 2.01 3.27 12.86
C ALA A 180 3.19 2.36 13.27
N LYS A 181 3.57 1.40 12.43
CA LYS A 181 4.71 0.50 12.68
C LYS A 181 6.01 0.99 12.03
N LEU A 182 5.98 2.06 11.23
CA LEU A 182 7.15 2.50 10.49
C LEU A 182 8.28 2.93 11.44
N PRO A 183 9.51 2.40 11.29
CA PRO A 183 10.64 2.83 12.11
C PRO A 183 11.12 4.23 11.75
N ARG A 184 10.76 4.70 10.54
CA ARG A 184 11.04 6.02 9.99
C ARG A 184 10.04 6.32 8.86
N PRO A 185 9.82 7.60 8.50
CA PRO A 185 8.98 7.97 7.37
C PRO A 185 9.30 7.16 6.12
N ALA A 186 8.30 6.85 5.32
CA ALA A 186 8.45 6.14 4.05
C ALA A 186 8.95 7.05 2.93
N VAL A 187 8.72 8.35 3.06
CA VAL A 187 9.18 9.35 2.10
C VAL A 187 9.75 10.55 2.85
N ARG A 188 10.89 11.06 2.36
CA ARG A 188 11.46 12.33 2.82
C ARG A 188 11.50 13.31 1.67
N ILE A 189 11.01 14.52 1.89
CA ILE A 189 11.15 15.62 0.96
C ILE A 189 12.40 16.39 1.35
N LEU A 190 13.40 16.35 0.48
CA LEU A 190 14.67 17.04 0.67
C LEU A 190 14.65 18.36 -0.10
N GLN A 191 14.92 19.46 0.61
CA GLN A 191 15.15 20.75 -0.03
C GLN A 191 16.58 20.81 -0.51
N CYS A 192 16.79 20.87 -1.83
CA CYS A 192 18.09 21.24 -2.38
C CYS A 192 18.16 22.77 -2.44
N GLU A 193 18.95 23.37 -1.54
CA GLU A 193 19.42 24.74 -1.73
C GLU A 193 20.25 24.76 -3.02
N GLY A 194 19.93 25.68 -3.93
CA GLY A 194 20.66 25.83 -5.18
C GLY A 194 22.11 26.16 -4.88
N ALA A 195 23.03 25.36 -5.44
CA ALA A 195 24.46 25.65 -5.44
C ALA A 195 24.79 26.91 -6.24
#